data_AF-A0A1Z5ID46-F1
#
_entry.id   AF-A0A1Z5ID46-F1
#
_cell.length_a   1.000
_cell.length_b   1.000
_cell.length_c   1.000
_cell.angle_alpha   90.00
_cell.angle_beta   90.00
_cell.angle_gamma   90.00
#
_symmetry.space_group_name_H-M   'P 1'
#
loop_
_entity.id
_entity.type
_entity.pdbx_description
1 polymer ?
#
loop_
_entity_poly.entity_id
_entity_poly.type
_entity_poly.pdbx_seq_one_letter_code
_entity_poly.pdbx_strand_id
1 'polypeptide(L)' 'MKSVIRTNLMLKPEWGNKAAILARYEGLNIHTLNRWLGEMRDNKQFQKGVVNPTHKLVWINFKQFQNFLFWKQHNYLK' A
#
# COMPACT_ATOMS: atom_id res chain seq x y z
N MET A 1 32.82 -8.61 -20.29
CA MET A 1 32.02 -7.85 -19.31
C MET A 1 30.69 -8.58 -19.11
N LYS A 2 30.58 -9.39 -18.06
CA LYS A 2 29.34 -10.07 -17.66
C LYS A 2 28.78 -9.33 -16.44
N SER A 3 27.53 -8.87 -16.50
CA SER A 3 26.61 -8.65 -15.36
C SER A 3 25.74 -7.40 -15.52
N VAL A 4 24.89 -7.36 -16.56
CA VAL A 4 23.69 -6.49 -16.56
C VAL A 4 22.41 -7.31 -16.32
N ILE A 5 22.53 -8.64 -16.17
CA ILE A 5 21.37 -9.56 -16.20
C ILE A 5 20.94 -10.03 -14.79
N ARG A 6 21.64 -9.66 -13.71
CA ARG A 6 21.38 -10.20 -12.36
C ARG A 6 20.35 -9.46 -11.49
N THR A 7 19.67 -8.43 -11.97
CA THR A 7 18.72 -7.64 -11.14
C THR A 7 17.25 -8.01 -11.30
N ASN A 8 16.87 -8.89 -12.23
CA ASN A 8 15.46 -9.23 -12.51
C ASN A 8 14.91 -10.48 -11.79
N LEU A 9 15.64 -11.11 -10.88
CA LEU A 9 15.23 -12.41 -10.31
C LEU A 9 14.48 -12.35 -8.95
N MET A 10 14.20 -11.16 -8.39
CA MET A 10 13.37 -11.03 -7.17
C MET A 10 12.59 -9.71 -7.10
N LEU A 11 12.00 -9.24 -8.21
CA LEU A 11 11.10 -8.08 -8.17
C LEU A 11 9.81 -8.47 -7.46
N LYS A 12 9.76 -8.26 -6.14
CA LYS A 12 8.48 -8.27 -5.43
C LYS A 12 7.61 -7.17 -6.04
N PRO A 13 6.35 -7.46 -6.40
CA PRO A 13 5.47 -6.44 -6.92
C PRO A 13 5.41 -5.28 -5.91
N GLU A 14 5.53 -4.05 -6.39
CA GLU A 14 5.47 -2.85 -5.53
C GLU A 14 4.03 -2.42 -5.22
N TRP A 15 3.08 -2.94 -6.00
CA TRP A 15 1.66 -2.61 -5.96
C TRP A 15 0.80 -3.87 -5.83
N GLY A 16 -0.36 -3.72 -5.20
CA GLY A 16 -1.37 -4.77 -5.14
C GLY A 16 -2.76 -4.22 -4.91
N ASN A 17 -3.76 -5.10 -5.01
CA ASN A 17 -5.14 -4.77 -4.67
C ASN A 17 -5.42 -5.02 -3.19
N LYS A 18 -6.67 -4.85 -2.76
CA LYS A 18 -7.08 -5.10 -1.36
C LYS A 18 -6.77 -6.51 -0.89
N ALA A 19 -6.98 -7.53 -1.73
CA ALA A 19 -6.68 -8.91 -1.38
C ALA A 19 -5.18 -9.12 -1.11
N ALA A 20 -4.30 -8.50 -1.92
CA ALA A 20 -2.86 -8.54 -1.70
C ALA A 20 -2.44 -7.87 -0.39
N ILE A 21 -3.14 -6.81 0.05
CA ILE A 21 -2.90 -6.21 1.36
C ILE A 21 -3.38 -7.14 2.49
N LEU A 22 -4.61 -7.65 2.42
CA LEU A 22 -5.16 -8.54 3.45
C LEU A 22 -4.29 -9.78 3.67
N ALA A 23 -3.75 -10.36 2.59
CA ALA A 23 -2.84 -11.51 2.67
C ALA A 23 -1.49 -11.19 3.35
N ARG A 24 -1.10 -9.92 3.46
CA ARG A 24 0.17 -9.48 4.08
C ARG A 24 0.04 -9.10 5.55
N TYR A 25 -1.16 -8.77 6.02
CA TYR A 25 -1.41 -8.26 7.36
C TYR A 25 -2.45 -9.13 8.05
N GLU A 26 -1.97 -10.13 8.79
CA GLU A 26 -2.84 -11.03 9.56
C GLU A 26 -3.71 -10.24 10.55
N GLY A 27 -4.99 -10.59 10.62
CA GLY A 27 -5.98 -9.91 11.47
C GLY A 27 -6.53 -8.59 10.92
N LEU A 28 -5.99 -8.05 9.82
CA LEU A 28 -6.58 -6.90 9.15
C LEU A 28 -7.89 -7.31 8.45
N ASN A 29 -9.01 -6.69 8.82
CA ASN A 29 -10.27 -6.90 8.12
C ASN A 29 -10.47 -5.87 6.98
N ILE A 30 -11.34 -6.23 6.04
CA ILE A 30 -11.62 -5.42 4.84
C ILE A 30 -12.25 -4.05 5.16
N HIS A 31 -13.02 -3.93 6.24
CA HIS A 31 -13.66 -2.66 6.63
C HIS A 31 -12.62 -1.67 7.15
N THR A 32 -11.71 -2.11 8.01
CA THR A 32 -10.58 -1.32 8.49
C THR A 32 -9.69 -0.89 7.33
N LEU A 33 -9.37 -1.82 6.41
CA LEU A 33 -8.60 -1.49 5.20
C LEU A 33 -9.30 -0.41 4.35
N ASN A 34 -10.61 -0.55 4.10
CA ASN A 34 -11.35 0.45 3.33
C ASN A 34 -11.32 1.84 3.97
N ARG A 35 -11.48 1.90 5.30
CA ARG A 35 -11.36 3.15 6.06
C ARG A 35 -9.98 3.77 5.89
N TRP A 36 -8.92 2.99 6.08
CA TRP A 36 -7.54 3.47 5.96
C TRP A 36 -7.19 3.92 4.55
N LEU A 37 -7.70 3.25 3.51
CA LEU A 37 -7.54 3.71 2.13
C LEU A 37 -8.31 5.01 1.85
N GLY A 38 -9.37 5.30 2.60
CA GLY A 38 -9.98 6.65 2.64
C GLY A 38 -9.02 7.66 3.24
N GLU A 39 -8.56 7.41 4.46
CA GLU A 39 -7.62 8.29 5.18
C GLU A 39 -6.33 8.56 4.38
N MET A 40 -5.80 7.55 3.68
CA MET A 40 -4.64 7.71 2.81
C MET A 40 -4.92 8.63 1.61
N ARG A 41 -6.10 8.54 0.99
CA ARG A 41 -6.48 9.42 -0.14
C ARG A 41 -6.67 10.87 0.30
N ASP A 42 -7.17 11.08 1.51
CA ASP A 42 -7.42 12.42 2.06
C ASP A 42 -6.14 13.08 2.60
N ASN A 43 -5.07 12.31 2.80
CA ASN A 43 -3.78 12.81 3.28
C ASN A 43 -2.77 13.01 2.13
N LYS A 44 -2.35 14.27 1.91
CA LYS A 44 -1.38 14.65 0.85
C LYS A 44 -0.07 13.85 0.89
N GLN A 45 0.36 13.39 2.06
CA GLN A 45 1.57 12.57 2.23
C GLN A 45 1.41 11.16 1.65
N PHE A 46 0.21 10.58 1.71
CA PHE A 46 -0.05 9.18 1.39
C PHE A 46 -0.91 8.98 0.14
N GLN A 47 -1.58 10.03 -0.36
CA GLN A 47 -2.54 9.95 -1.47
C GLN A 47 -1.98 9.26 -2.72
N LYS A 48 -0.69 9.49 -3.05
CA LYS A 48 -0.04 8.89 -4.22
C LYS A 48 0.14 7.37 -4.10
N GLY A 49 0.00 6.81 -2.91
CA GLY A 49 0.07 5.38 -2.65
C GLY A 49 -1.23 4.63 -2.93
N VAL A 50 -2.31 5.32 -3.27
CA VAL A 50 -3.62 4.72 -3.58
C VAL A 50 -4.10 5.25 -4.93
N VAL A 51 -4.26 4.35 -5.89
CA VAL A 51 -4.75 4.68 -7.24
C VAL A 51 -6.06 3.97 -7.47
N ASN A 52 -7.09 4.71 -7.86
CA ASN A 52 -8.41 4.20 -8.20
C ASN A 52 -8.69 4.46 -9.68
N PRO A 53 -8.26 3.57 -10.60
CA PRO A 53 -8.56 3.75 -12.03
C PRO A 53 -10.06 3.75 -12.33
N THR A 54 -10.84 3.06 -11.49
CA THR A 54 -12.31 3.01 -11.54
C THR A 54 -12.87 2.93 -10.11
N HIS A 55 -14.20 3.04 -9.96
CA HIS A 55 -14.87 2.85 -8.66
C HIS A 55 -14.77 1.42 -8.11
N LYS A 56 -14.43 0.42 -8.94
CA LYS A 56 -14.31 -1.00 -8.54
C LYS A 56 -12.88 -1.47 -8.30
N LEU A 57 -11.89 -0.74 -8.83
CA LEU A 57 -10.48 -1.12 -8.76
C LEU A 57 -9.71 -0.15 -7.87
N VAL A 58 -8.81 -0.71 -7.07
CA VAL A 58 -7.82 0.05 -6.31
C VAL A 58 -6.47 -0.65 -6.38
N TRP A 59 -5.44 0.13 -6.66
CA TRP A 59 -4.04 -0.26 -6.55
C TRP A 59 -3.41 0.47 -5.38
N ILE A 60 -2.69 -0.29 -4.57
CA ILE A 60 -2.14 0.14 -3.29
C ILE A 60 -0.65 -0.14 -3.36
N ASN A 61 0.16 0.91 -3.23
CA ASN A 61 1.61 0.77 -3.15
C ASN A 61 1.99 0.24 -1.76
N PHE A 62 2.67 -0.90 -1.71
CA PHE A 62 2.95 -1.58 -0.45
C PHE A 62 3.83 -0.75 0.49
N LYS A 63 4.84 -0.07 -0.06
CA LYS A 63 5.73 0.79 0.73
C LYS A 63 4.99 1.98 1.33
N GLN A 64 4.12 2.63 0.55
CA GLN A 64 3.32 3.75 1.05
C GLN A 64 2.26 3.31 2.08
N PHE A 65 1.67 2.14 1.91
CA PHE A 65 0.77 1.58 2.92
C PHE A 65 1.50 1.33 4.25
N GLN A 66 2.69 0.72 4.21
CA GLN A 66 3.51 0.52 5.41
C GLN A 66 3.91 1.85 6.08
N ASN A 67 4.32 2.85 5.29
CA ASN A 67 4.63 4.18 5.82
C ASN A 67 3.41 4.83 6.49
N PHE A 68 2.22 4.67 5.91
CA PHE A 68 0.97 5.13 6.51
C PHE A 68 0.70 4.45 7.85
N LEU A 69 0.90 3.13 7.97
CA LEU A 69 0.75 2.41 9.24
C LEU A 69 1.71 2.93 10.32
N PHE A 70 2.98 3.16 9.96
CA PHE A 70 3.95 3.72 10.88
C PHE A 70 3.56 5.13 11.34
N TRP A 71 3.12 5.98 10.41
CA TRP A 71 2.61 7.31 10.76
C TRP A 71 1.36 7.23 11.65
N LYS A 72 0.42 6.32 11.35
CA LYS A 72 -0.79 6.08 12.14
C LYS A 72 -0.47 5.77 13.60
N GLN A 73 0.54 4.92 13.84
CA GLN A 73 0.95 4.54 15.20
C GLN A 73 1.53 5.72 16.00
N HIS A 74 2.23 6.65 15.36
CA HIS A 74 3.04 7.65 16.07
C HIS A 74 2.48 9.08 16.03
N ASN A 75 1.59 9.41 15.09
CA ASN A 75 1.18 10.79 14.82
C ASN A 75 -0.32 10.99 14.56
N TYR A 76 -1.13 9.93 14.52
CA TYR A 76 -2.57 10.07 14.19
C TYR A 76 -3.40 10.70 15.32
N LEU A 77 -2.93 10.66 16.57
CA LEU A 77 -3.63 11.18 17.75
C LEU A 77 -3.02 12.49 18.28
N LYS A 78 -2.09 13.10 17.54
CA LYS A 78 -1.57 14.44 17.84
C LYS A 78 -2.39 15.47 17.10
#